data_AF-A0A9W4J7C9-F1
#
_entry.id   AF-A0A9W4J7C9-F1
#
_cell.length_a   1.000
_cell.length_b   1.000
_cell.length_c   1.000
_cell.angle_alpha   90.00
_cell.angle_beta   90.00
_cell.angle_gamma   90.00
#
_symmetry.space_group_name_H-M   'P 1'
#
loop_
_entity.id
_entity.type
_entity.pdbx_description
1 polymer ?
#
loop_
_entity_poly.entity_id
_entity_poly.type
_entity_poly.pdbx_seq_one_letter_code
_entity_poly.pdbx_strand_id
1 'polypeptide(L)'
;MSKRSNEKRFKLRKQCREALAAHIYDRHRLADPPEKVRLQPRPEDGYAWSVAGTNANLLKSSLSSGSTRLYQLICSQLGRSLEAVNPQPLVTSQSNTGGLPKEAQDFSEGIVDGSFTAEICELKSTKSRIEEELGRTRSRLDDSRRECHTLRAEANELRHDLQILGSQNKNLHDELVQRRVGIAEVIQTLSSL
;
A
#
# COMPACT_ATOMS: atom_id res chain seq x y z
N MET A 1 -0.97 -2.55 -39.82
CA MET A 1 -0.83 -2.80 -38.36
C MET A 1 -0.83 -1.49 -37.54
N SER A 2 -1.98 -0.79 -37.36
CA SER A 2 -1.92 0.62 -36.91
C SER A 2 -2.83 1.01 -35.72
N LYS A 3 -4.03 0.45 -35.57
CA LYS A 3 -4.99 0.93 -34.53
C LYS A 3 -4.64 0.49 -33.10
N ARG A 4 -4.33 -0.79 -32.88
CA ARG A 4 -4.04 -1.35 -31.54
C ARG A 4 -2.77 -0.76 -30.89
N SER A 5 -1.74 -0.46 -31.67
CA SER A 5 -0.48 0.11 -31.16
C SER A 5 -0.67 1.55 -30.67
N ASN A 6 -1.40 2.36 -31.44
CA ASN A 6 -1.72 3.73 -31.07
C ASN A 6 -2.63 3.81 -29.85
N GLU A 7 -3.62 2.91 -29.74
CA GLU A 7 -4.47 2.82 -28.56
C GLU A 7 -3.69 2.44 -27.30
N LYS A 8 -2.78 1.47 -27.41
CA LYS A 8 -1.87 1.09 -26.30
C LYS A 8 -1.01 2.28 -25.87
N ARG A 9 -0.46 3.02 -26.82
CA ARG A 9 0.33 4.24 -26.56
C ARG A 9 -0.49 5.32 -25.87
N PHE A 10 -1.74 5.52 -26.31
CA PHE A 10 -2.66 6.47 -25.69
C PHE A 10 -2.96 6.11 -24.23
N LYS A 11 -3.30 4.85 -23.95
CA LYS A 11 -3.57 4.36 -22.58
C LYS A 11 -2.36 4.52 -21.67
N LEU A 12 -1.17 4.11 -22.12
CA LEU A 12 0.07 4.25 -21.34
C LEU A 12 0.44 5.71 -21.08
N ARG A 13 0.23 6.60 -22.06
CA ARG A 13 0.45 8.04 -21.86
C ARG A 13 -0.48 8.61 -20.79
N LYS A 14 -1.76 8.22 -20.82
CA LYS A 14 -2.73 8.66 -19.81
C LYS A 14 -2.33 8.20 -18.41
N GLN A 15 -2.04 6.91 -18.25
CA GLN A 15 -1.59 6.33 -16.97
C GLN A 15 -0.31 6.98 -16.45
N CYS A 16 0.64 7.29 -17.34
CA CYS A 16 1.88 7.95 -16.97
C CYS A 16 1.63 9.37 -16.44
N ARG A 17 0.75 10.14 -17.09
CA ARG A 17 0.35 11.47 -16.62
C ARG A 17 -0.37 11.43 -15.27
N GLU A 18 -1.29 10.48 -15.10
CA GLU A 18 -2.00 10.27 -13.82
C GLU A 18 -1.03 9.91 -12.70
N ALA A 19 -0.08 9.00 -12.95
CA ALA A 19 0.94 8.61 -11.96
C ALA A 19 1.87 9.77 -11.57
N LEU A 20 2.30 10.58 -12.54
CA LEU A 20 3.14 11.75 -12.27
C LEU A 20 2.37 12.81 -11.47
N ALA A 21 1.11 13.09 -11.82
CA ALA A 21 0.26 14.03 -11.08
C ALA A 21 0.04 13.57 -9.63
N ALA A 22 -0.26 12.29 -9.42
CA ALA A 22 -0.41 11.71 -8.09
C ALA A 22 0.88 11.86 -7.28
N HIS A 23 2.04 11.58 -7.87
CA HIS A 23 3.32 11.72 -7.19
C HIS A 23 3.65 13.18 -6.82
N ILE A 24 3.35 14.14 -7.70
CA ILE A 24 3.49 15.57 -7.41
C ILE A 24 2.58 15.97 -6.24
N TYR A 25 1.32 15.53 -6.26
CA TYR A 25 0.38 15.79 -5.17
C TYR A 25 0.83 15.18 -3.85
N ASP A 26 1.33 13.95 -3.86
CA ASP A 26 1.77 13.26 -2.65
C ASP A 26 2.97 13.96 -1.99
N ARG A 27 3.89 14.51 -2.80
CA ARG A 27 5.12 15.16 -2.31
C ARG A 27 4.93 16.64 -1.99
N HIS A 28 4.20 17.38 -2.82
CA HIS A 28 4.12 18.84 -2.75
C HIS A 28 2.71 19.38 -2.49
N ARG A 29 1.70 18.50 -2.40
CA ARG A 29 0.28 18.89 -2.25
C ARG A 29 -0.23 19.82 -3.36
N LEU A 30 0.45 19.80 -4.51
CA LEU A 30 0.05 20.53 -5.72
C LEU A 30 -0.93 19.66 -6.51
N ALA A 31 -2.16 20.15 -6.66
CA ALA A 31 -3.23 19.47 -7.38
C ALA A 31 -3.22 19.84 -8.87
N ASP A 32 -2.11 19.52 -9.56
CA ASP A 32 -2.01 19.75 -11.00
C ASP A 32 -2.79 18.69 -11.79
N PRO A 33 -3.66 19.11 -12.73
CA PRO A 33 -4.31 18.18 -13.65
C PRO A 33 -3.28 17.35 -14.43
N PRO A 34 -3.51 16.05 -14.67
CA PRO A 34 -2.60 15.19 -15.45
C PRO A 34 -2.19 15.75 -16.83
N GLU A 35 -3.05 16.58 -17.43
CA GLU A 35 -2.81 17.26 -18.70
C GLU A 35 -1.75 18.37 -18.59
N LYS A 36 -1.68 19.04 -17.43
CA LYS A 36 -0.74 20.12 -17.16
C LYS A 36 0.63 19.63 -16.72
N VAL A 37 0.75 18.39 -16.27
CA VAL A 37 2.04 17.80 -15.88
C VAL A 37 3.03 17.83 -17.05
N ARG A 38 4.22 18.36 -16.77
CA ARG A 38 5.36 18.47 -17.68
C ARG A 38 6.55 17.68 -17.12
N LEU A 39 7.30 17.03 -18.00
CA LEU A 39 8.61 16.46 -17.67
C LEU A 39 9.71 17.52 -17.58
N GLN A 40 9.46 18.71 -18.14
CA GLN A 40 10.29 19.89 -18.02
C GLN A 40 9.41 21.03 -17.47
N PRO A 41 9.22 21.06 -16.13
CA PRO A 41 8.43 22.08 -15.47
C PRO A 41 9.15 23.43 -15.57
N ARG A 42 8.37 24.50 -15.57
CA ARG A 42 8.85 25.86 -15.39
C ARG A 42 8.89 26.21 -13.91
N PRO A 43 9.64 27.24 -13.50
CA PRO A 43 9.62 27.71 -12.11
C PRO A 43 8.20 28.03 -11.62
N GLU A 44 7.33 28.53 -12.50
CA GLU A 44 5.93 28.85 -12.18
C GLU A 44 5.05 27.62 -11.90
N ASP A 45 5.47 26.42 -12.35
CA ASP A 45 4.71 25.18 -12.14
C ASP A 45 4.84 24.67 -10.68
N GLY A 46 5.74 25.26 -9.86
CA GLY A 46 5.83 24.97 -8.41
C GLY A 46 6.51 23.64 -8.05
N TYR A 47 6.96 22.86 -9.03
CA TYR A 47 7.72 21.63 -8.84
C TYR A 47 8.88 21.52 -9.86
N ALA A 48 9.90 20.76 -9.51
CA ALA A 48 10.99 20.34 -10.38
C ALA A 48 11.17 18.81 -10.29
N TRP A 49 11.94 18.22 -11.20
CA TRP A 49 12.26 16.80 -11.13
C TRP A 49 13.72 16.62 -10.69
N SER A 50 13.92 15.86 -9.62
CA SER A 50 15.21 15.29 -9.27
C SER A 50 15.36 13.94 -9.94
N VAL A 51 16.51 13.70 -10.57
CA VAL A 51 16.82 12.44 -11.23
C VAL A 51 18.17 11.91 -10.77
N ALA A 52 18.16 10.70 -10.23
CA ALA A 52 19.39 10.00 -9.86
C ALA A 52 19.97 9.21 -11.06
N GLY A 53 21.30 9.25 -11.21
CA GLY A 53 22.04 8.43 -12.17
C GLY A 53 21.84 8.84 -13.64
N THR A 54 21.83 7.86 -14.54
CA THR A 54 21.79 8.06 -16.00
C THR A 54 20.38 8.35 -16.57
N ASN A 55 19.38 8.48 -15.70
CA ASN A 55 17.96 8.61 -16.08
C ASN A 55 17.56 10.04 -16.49
N ALA A 56 18.46 11.03 -16.43
CA ALA A 56 18.15 12.42 -16.80
C ALA A 56 17.60 12.56 -18.24
N ASN A 57 17.95 11.63 -19.12
CA ASN A 57 17.44 11.59 -20.50
C ASN A 57 15.93 11.29 -20.59
N LEU A 58 15.32 10.70 -19.55
CA LEU A 58 13.88 10.41 -19.52
C LEU A 58 13.03 11.69 -19.53
N LEU A 59 13.58 12.79 -19.02
CA LEU A 59 12.88 14.07 -18.91
C LEU A 59 13.07 15.00 -20.11
N LYS A 60 14.02 14.69 -21.00
CA LYS A 60 14.33 15.54 -22.16
C LYS A 60 13.22 15.56 -23.23
N SER A 61 12.32 14.58 -23.18
CA SER A 61 11.24 14.42 -24.16
C SER A 61 9.91 14.94 -23.60
N SER A 62 9.01 15.37 -24.49
CA SER A 62 7.64 15.72 -24.08
C SER A 62 6.78 14.46 -23.86
N LEU A 63 5.85 14.50 -22.90
CA LEU A 63 4.85 13.44 -22.70
C LEU A 63 3.92 13.26 -23.90
N SER A 64 3.82 14.25 -24.78
CA SER A 64 2.95 14.18 -25.96
C SER A 64 3.57 13.34 -27.08
N SER A 65 4.90 13.34 -27.20
CA SER A 65 5.66 12.63 -28.24
C SER A 65 6.32 11.33 -27.76
N GLY A 66 6.18 10.97 -26.49
CA GLY A 66 6.83 9.80 -25.89
C GLY A 66 6.49 8.45 -26.51
N SER A 67 7.42 7.50 -26.45
CA SER A 67 7.21 6.10 -26.82
C SER A 67 6.56 5.30 -25.70
N THR A 68 5.97 4.14 -26.00
CA THR A 68 5.42 3.23 -24.98
C THR A 68 6.46 2.84 -23.93
N ARG A 69 7.71 2.61 -24.37
CA ARG A 69 8.85 2.27 -23.51
C ARG A 69 9.22 3.42 -22.58
N LEU A 70 9.16 4.67 -23.07
CA LEU A 70 9.42 5.85 -22.25
C LEU A 70 8.42 5.94 -21.10
N TYR A 71 7.12 5.82 -21.37
CA TYR A 71 6.08 5.89 -20.33
C TYR A 71 6.26 4.81 -19.27
N GLN A 72 6.52 3.57 -19.68
CA GLN A 72 6.76 2.46 -18.76
C GLN A 72 7.98 2.70 -17.86
N LEU A 73 9.05 3.26 -18.44
CA LEU A 73 10.27 3.54 -17.70
C LEU A 73 10.11 4.71 -16.73
N ILE A 74 9.37 5.76 -17.13
CA ILE A 74 9.03 6.85 -16.21
C ILE A 74 8.23 6.31 -15.03
N CYS A 75 7.16 5.54 -15.28
CA CYS A 75 6.34 4.98 -14.20
C CYS A 75 7.13 4.03 -13.28
N SER A 76 8.10 3.28 -13.80
CA SER A 76 8.88 2.34 -12.98
C SER A 76 9.97 3.02 -12.15
N GLN A 77 10.45 4.19 -12.58
CA GLN A 77 11.48 4.96 -11.90
C GLN A 77 10.89 6.02 -10.95
N LEU A 78 9.62 6.36 -11.10
CA LEU A 78 8.91 7.31 -10.23
C LEU A 78 8.93 6.83 -8.77
N GLY A 79 9.41 7.69 -7.86
CA GLY A 79 9.61 7.37 -6.44
C GLY A 79 10.84 6.50 -6.13
N ARG A 80 11.66 6.16 -7.12
CA ARG A 80 12.94 5.43 -6.93
C ARG A 80 14.14 6.27 -7.33
N SER A 81 14.17 6.70 -8.59
CA SER A 81 15.24 7.50 -9.18
C SER A 81 14.73 8.74 -9.88
N LEU A 82 13.42 8.91 -10.00
CA LEU A 82 12.74 10.10 -10.47
C LEU A 82 11.79 10.59 -9.37
N GLU A 83 11.99 11.81 -8.89
CA GLU A 83 11.22 12.36 -7.78
C GLU A 83 10.84 13.81 -8.03
N ALA A 84 9.60 14.18 -7.66
CA ALA A 84 9.19 15.57 -7.66
C ALA A 84 9.83 16.30 -6.46
N VAL A 85 10.53 17.40 -6.71
CA VAL A 85 11.20 18.22 -5.69
C VAL A 85 10.78 19.69 -5.82
N ASN A 86 11.07 20.51 -4.80
CA ASN A 86 10.83 21.94 -4.87
C ASN A 86 11.79 22.58 -5.90
N PRO A 87 11.33 23.51 -6.77
CA PRO A 87 12.18 24.25 -7.68
C PRO A 87 13.05 25.24 -6.90
N GLN A 88 14.06 24.75 -6.18
CA GLN A 88 15.08 25.59 -5.59
C GLN A 88 15.96 26.20 -6.71
N PRO A 89 16.29 27.50 -6.65
CA PRO A 89 17.44 28.01 -7.37
C PRO A 89 18.66 27.32 -6.76
N LEU A 90 19.20 26.34 -7.48
CA LEU A 90 20.48 25.72 -7.14
C LEU A 90 21.54 26.83 -7.06
N VAL A 91 21.79 27.37 -5.86
CA VAL A 91 23.09 27.93 -5.54
C VAL A 91 24.03 26.77 -5.71
N THR A 92 24.64 26.74 -6.89
CA THR A 92 25.57 25.71 -7.27
C THR A 92 26.80 26.01 -6.42
N SER A 93 26.92 25.35 -5.27
CA SER A 93 28.20 25.18 -4.60
C SER A 93 29.03 24.24 -5.48
N GLN A 94 29.43 24.76 -6.65
CA GLN A 94 30.51 24.20 -7.43
C GLN A 94 31.78 24.52 -6.67
N SER A 95 32.46 23.44 -6.28
CA SER A 95 33.84 23.42 -5.87
C SER A 95 34.69 24.33 -6.76
N ASN A 96 35.31 25.35 -6.19
CA ASN A 96 36.50 25.99 -6.74
C ASN A 96 37.40 26.44 -5.58
N THR A 97 38.47 25.66 -5.42
CA THR A 97 39.85 26.09 -5.15
C THR A 97 40.07 27.40 -4.39
N GLY A 98 40.62 27.25 -3.17
CA GLY A 98 41.69 28.10 -2.65
C GLY A 98 41.35 29.56 -2.28
N GLY A 99 41.30 29.83 -0.99
CA GLY A 99 41.46 31.20 -0.47
C GLY A 99 40.70 31.43 0.83
N LEU A 100 41.41 31.41 1.96
CA LEU A 100 40.97 32.16 3.15
C LEU A 100 40.75 33.63 2.73
N PRO A 101 39.73 34.29 3.30
CA PRO A 101 40.08 35.30 4.28
C PRO A 101 39.24 35.25 5.55
N LYS A 102 39.91 35.75 6.59
CA LYS A 102 39.49 35.96 7.97
C LYS A 102 38.29 36.89 8.13
N GLU A 103 37.57 36.57 9.21
CA GLU A 103 36.95 37.48 10.17
C GLU A 103 35.57 38.09 9.85
N ALA A 104 34.57 37.46 10.47
CA ALA A 104 33.55 38.06 11.32
C ALA A 104 32.83 39.31 10.80
N GLN A 105 31.68 39.08 10.17
CA GLN A 105 30.53 39.99 10.25
C GLN A 105 29.23 39.19 10.28
N ASP A 106 28.66 39.17 11.49
CA ASP A 106 27.24 39.32 11.80
C ASP A 106 26.24 39.17 10.65
N PHE A 107 25.59 38.02 10.60
CA PHE A 107 24.21 37.88 10.12
C PHE A 107 23.46 36.96 11.10
N SER A 108 23.01 37.54 12.21
CA SER A 108 21.77 37.07 12.81
C SER A 108 20.64 37.33 11.82
N GLU A 109 20.13 36.29 11.14
CA GLU A 109 18.69 36.03 10.96
C GLU A 109 18.49 34.77 10.12
N GLY A 110 18.15 33.68 10.80
CA GLY A 110 17.95 32.37 10.19
C GLY A 110 18.15 31.27 11.21
N ILE A 111 17.39 31.32 12.31
CA ILE A 111 17.20 30.15 13.17
C ILE A 111 16.51 29.10 12.29
N VAL A 112 17.30 28.30 11.58
CA VAL A 112 16.86 26.98 11.13
C VAL A 112 16.95 26.12 12.38
N ASP A 113 15.87 26.15 13.14
CA ASP A 113 15.61 25.32 14.30
C ASP A 113 15.76 23.86 13.88
N GLY A 114 16.85 23.22 14.31
CA GLY A 114 17.21 21.85 13.96
C GLY A 114 18.62 21.71 13.42
N SER A 115 19.60 21.62 14.32
CA SER A 115 20.91 21.07 13.96
C SER A 115 20.72 19.69 13.32
N PHE A 116 21.40 19.38 12.20
CA PHE A 116 21.33 18.06 11.54
C PHE A 116 21.55 16.90 12.52
N THR A 117 22.33 17.11 13.58
CA THR A 117 22.53 16.13 14.64
C THR A 117 21.24 15.84 15.42
N ALA A 118 20.41 16.85 15.68
CA ALA A 118 19.12 16.69 16.35
C ALA A 118 18.14 15.88 15.49
N GLU A 119 18.05 16.20 14.19
CA GLU A 119 17.19 15.47 13.25
C GLU A 119 17.61 13.99 13.11
N ILE A 120 18.92 13.72 13.04
CA ILE A 120 19.44 12.34 13.01
C ILE A 120 19.08 11.59 14.31
N CYS A 121 19.16 12.24 15.47
CA CYS A 121 18.78 11.63 16.74
C CYS A 121 17.27 11.34 16.80
N GLU A 122 16.43 12.26 16.31
CA GLU A 122 14.98 12.08 16.25
C GLU A 122 14.60 10.95 15.28
N LEU A 123 15.22 10.90 14.09
CA LEU A 123 15.01 9.82 13.12
C LEU A 123 15.41 8.45 13.69
N LYS A 124 16.50 8.38 14.48
CA LYS A 124 16.89 7.15 15.16
C LYS A 124 15.88 6.74 16.22
N SER A 125 15.41 7.69 17.03
CA SER A 125 14.41 7.44 18.07
C SER A 125 13.07 6.98 17.48
N THR A 126 12.59 7.67 16.45
CA THR A 126 11.35 7.30 15.76
C THR A 126 11.46 5.95 15.07
N LYS A 127 12.61 5.64 14.45
CA LYS A 127 12.88 4.30 13.90
C LYS A 127 12.79 3.22 14.98
N SER A 128 13.47 3.39 16.11
CA SER A 128 13.44 2.41 17.21
C SER A 128 12.02 2.21 17.73
N ARG A 129 11.26 3.30 17.91
CA ARG A 129 9.85 3.21 18.32
C ARG A 129 8.99 2.42 17.33
N ILE A 130 9.17 2.66 16.03
CA ILE A 130 8.45 1.94 14.97
C ILE A 130 8.82 0.45 14.98
N GLU A 131 10.09 0.11 15.15
CA GLU A 131 10.55 -1.28 15.23
C GLU A 131 9.93 -2.02 16.44
N GLU A 132 9.83 -1.35 17.59
CA GLU A 132 9.16 -1.88 18.79
C GLU A 132 7.64 -2.07 18.57
N GLU A 133 6.96 -1.09 17.96
CA GLU A 133 5.52 -1.19 17.64
C GLU A 133 5.24 -2.30 16.61
N LEU A 134 6.11 -2.45 15.61
CA LEU A 134 6.06 -3.52 14.64
C LEU A 134 6.20 -4.88 15.34
N GLY A 135 7.15 -5.01 16.26
CA GLY A 135 7.34 -6.21 17.07
C GLY A 135 6.10 -6.55 17.89
N ARG A 136 5.58 -5.58 18.65
CA ARG A 136 4.36 -5.74 19.45
C ARG A 136 3.15 -6.15 18.61
N THR A 137 2.98 -5.52 17.45
CA THR A 137 1.84 -5.83 16.55
C THR A 137 1.96 -7.24 15.96
N ARG A 138 3.18 -7.67 15.60
CA ARG A 138 3.43 -9.05 15.13
C ARG A 138 3.10 -10.08 16.21
N SER A 139 3.56 -9.87 17.45
CA SER A 139 3.23 -10.77 18.55
C SER A 139 1.73 -10.88 18.78
N ARG A 140 1.01 -9.75 18.79
CA ARG A 140 -0.46 -9.74 18.92
C ARG A 140 -1.17 -10.49 17.78
N LEU A 141 -0.67 -10.37 16.55
CA LEU A 141 -1.21 -11.09 15.40
C LEU A 141 -1.00 -12.60 15.54
N ASP A 142 0.20 -13.02 15.99
CA ASP A 142 0.50 -14.44 16.22
C ASP A 142 -0.36 -15.03 17.34
N ASP A 143 -0.58 -14.29 18.43
CA ASP A 143 -1.48 -14.68 19.51
C ASP A 143 -2.92 -14.87 19.02
N SER A 144 -3.46 -13.87 18.31
CA SER A 144 -4.81 -13.94 17.74
C SER A 144 -4.95 -15.09 16.73
N ARG A 145 -3.90 -15.35 15.95
CA ARG A 145 -3.88 -16.48 15.02
C ARG A 145 -3.91 -17.82 15.75
N ARG A 146 -3.15 -17.97 16.84
CA ARG A 146 -3.19 -19.17 17.68
C ARG A 146 -4.59 -19.39 18.26
N GLU A 147 -5.18 -18.34 18.82
CA GLU A 147 -6.55 -18.39 19.35
C GLU A 147 -7.57 -18.80 18.28
N CYS A 148 -7.49 -18.21 17.08
CA CYS A 148 -8.35 -18.59 15.96
C CYS A 148 -8.20 -20.07 15.57
N HIS A 149 -6.99 -20.63 15.65
CA HIS A 149 -6.76 -22.04 15.40
C HIS A 149 -7.43 -22.91 16.46
N THR A 150 -7.30 -22.54 17.74
CA THR A 150 -7.95 -23.25 18.86
C THR A 150 -9.47 -23.21 18.73
N LEU A 151 -10.06 -22.02 18.56
CA LEU A 151 -11.51 -21.87 18.41
C LEU A 151 -12.05 -22.63 17.19
N ARG A 152 -11.28 -22.71 16.12
CA ARG A 152 -11.66 -23.52 14.94
C ARG A 152 -11.65 -25.02 15.23
N ALA A 153 -10.70 -25.50 16.04
CA ALA A 153 -10.66 -26.90 16.45
C ALA A 153 -11.90 -27.22 17.30
N GLU A 154 -12.19 -26.41 18.33
CA GLU A 154 -13.37 -26.57 19.20
C GLU A 154 -14.68 -26.52 18.40
N ALA A 155 -14.81 -25.58 17.46
CA ALA A 155 -16.00 -25.49 16.61
C ALA A 155 -16.19 -26.74 15.71
N ASN A 156 -15.10 -27.38 15.28
CA ASN A 156 -15.17 -28.61 14.52
C ASN A 156 -15.59 -29.80 15.39
N GLU A 157 -15.10 -29.87 16.63
CA GLU A 157 -15.50 -30.90 17.60
C GLU A 157 -16.99 -30.78 17.94
N LEU A 158 -17.46 -29.58 18.31
CA LEU A 158 -18.88 -29.35 18.60
C LEU A 158 -19.78 -29.67 17.40
N ARG A 159 -19.34 -29.37 16.18
CA ARG A 159 -20.07 -29.73 14.96
C ARG A 159 -20.15 -31.24 14.78
N HIS A 160 -19.09 -31.97 15.10
CA HIS A 160 -19.08 -33.43 15.05
C HIS A 160 -20.04 -34.02 16.09
N ASP A 161 -20.01 -33.51 17.33
CA ASP A 161 -20.89 -33.95 18.40
C ASP A 161 -22.38 -33.70 18.07
N LEU A 162 -22.70 -32.53 17.51
CA LEU A 162 -24.05 -32.24 17.03
C LEU A 162 -24.53 -33.21 15.95
N GLN A 163 -23.62 -33.65 15.06
CA GLN A 163 -23.95 -34.64 14.05
C GLN A 163 -24.24 -36.02 14.66
N ILE A 164 -23.43 -36.44 15.64
CA ILE A 164 -23.64 -37.69 16.38
C ILE A 164 -24.98 -37.64 17.10
N LEU A 165 -25.23 -36.60 17.91
CA LEU A 165 -26.47 -36.44 18.67
C LEU A 165 -27.69 -36.35 17.74
N GLY A 166 -27.55 -35.68 16.59
CA GLY A 166 -28.60 -35.63 15.57
C GLY A 166 -28.95 -37.03 15.02
N SER A 167 -27.94 -37.86 14.73
CA SER A 167 -28.17 -39.23 14.28
C SER A 167 -28.83 -40.12 15.34
N GLN A 168 -28.42 -39.98 16.60
CA GLN A 168 -29.00 -40.73 17.72
C GLN A 168 -30.47 -40.34 17.96
N ASN A 169 -30.78 -39.05 17.94
CA ASN A 169 -32.16 -38.57 18.06
C ASN A 169 -33.04 -39.10 16.94
N LYS A 170 -32.54 -39.14 15.70
CA LYS A 170 -33.28 -39.72 14.58
C LYS A 170 -33.57 -41.20 14.79
N ASN A 171 -32.58 -41.99 15.20
CA ASN A 171 -32.77 -43.41 15.48
C ASN A 171 -33.81 -43.64 16.59
N LEU A 172 -33.71 -42.90 17.70
CA LEU A 172 -34.70 -42.98 18.79
C LEU A 172 -36.10 -42.58 18.33
N HIS A 173 -36.21 -41.56 17.48
CA HIS A 173 -37.49 -41.16 16.90
C HIS A 173 -38.10 -42.28 16.05
N ASP A 174 -37.29 -42.89 15.18
CA ASP A 174 -37.71 -44.00 14.32
C ASP A 174 -38.16 -45.22 15.17
N GLU A 175 -37.43 -45.55 16.23
CA GLU A 175 -37.82 -46.60 17.19
C GLU A 175 -39.14 -46.30 17.90
N LEU A 176 -39.35 -45.05 18.35
CA LEU A 176 -40.60 -44.64 18.99
C LEU A 176 -41.78 -44.73 18.03
N VAL A 177 -41.60 -44.31 16.78
CA VAL A 177 -42.63 -44.42 15.73
C VAL A 177 -42.95 -45.90 15.48
N GLN A 178 -41.94 -46.75 15.34
CA GLN A 178 -42.12 -48.19 15.13
C GLN A 178 -42.87 -48.84 16.29
N ARG A 179 -42.48 -48.55 17.54
CA ARG A 179 -43.19 -49.05 18.73
C ARG A 179 -44.64 -48.57 18.79
N ARG A 180 -44.90 -47.31 18.45
CA ARG A 180 -46.25 -46.75 18.41
C ARG A 180 -47.14 -47.45 17.38
N VAL A 181 -46.61 -47.73 16.19
CA VAL A 181 -47.32 -48.48 15.15
C VAL A 181 -47.64 -49.89 15.64
N GLY A 182 -46.66 -50.62 16.20
CA GLY A 182 -46.90 -51.95 16.74
C GLY A 182 -47.96 -51.98 17.86
N ILE A 183 -47.98 -50.99 18.75
CA ILE A 183 -49.03 -50.87 19.77
C ILE A 183 -50.41 -50.67 19.12
N ALA A 184 -50.52 -49.81 18.10
CA ALA A 184 -51.78 -49.57 17.41
C ALA A 184 -52.32 -50.84 16.73
N GLU A 185 -51.44 -51.64 16.10
CA GLU A 185 -51.80 -52.93 15.50
C GLU A 185 -52.31 -53.93 16.55
N VAL A 186 -51.63 -54.02 17.71
CA VAL A 186 -52.08 -54.87 18.83
C VAL A 186 -53.44 -54.43 19.35
N ILE A 187 -53.68 -53.13 19.52
CA ILE A 187 -54.98 -52.60 19.95
C ILE A 187 -56.08 -52.95 18.94
N GLN A 188 -55.80 -52.86 17.64
CA GLN A 188 -56.76 -53.16 16.58
C GLN A 188 -57.13 -54.65 16.55
N THR A 189 -56.15 -55.54 16.73
CA THR A 189 -56.41 -56.99 16.81
C THR A 189 -57.24 -57.36 18.04
N LEU A 190 -56.94 -56.79 19.21
CA LEU A 190 -57.72 -56.99 20.44
C LEU A 190 -59.16 -56.48 20.34
N SER A 191 -59.39 -55.40 19.59
CA SER A 191 -60.73 -54.83 19.39
C SER A 191 -61.60 -55.64 18.41
N SER A 192 -61.00 -56.60 17.69
CA SER A 192 -61.66 -57.44 16.68
C SER A 192 -61.95 -58.87 17.18
N LEU A 193 -61.55 -59.19 18.42
CA LEU A 193 -61.83 -60.43 19.14
C LEU A 193 -63.10 -60.28 19.99
#